data_AF-A0A132H019-F1
#
_entry.id   AF-A0A132H019-F1
#
_cell.length_a   1.000
_cell.length_b   1.000
_cell.length_c   1.000
_cell.angle_alpha   90.00
_cell.angle_beta   90.00
_cell.angle_gamma   90.00
#
_symmetry.space_group_name_H-M   'P 1'
#
loop_
_entity.id
_entity.type
_entity.pdbx_description
1 polymer ?
#
loop_
_entity_poly.entity_id
_entity_poly.type
_entity_poly.pdbx_seq_one_letter_code
_entity_poly.pdbx_strand_id
1 'polypeptide(L)'
;MKSEFLSIFASVKHSLSKIKTMKNKHFTLLALLGIVLACCSVNAFSQCVIPIAPGQSYIEDFQSGEMECWTVETTSSATWAVMQGTGSNVVAFQNASAGDEARLVSPTFDLTGSNNATFSFSYAMMALYPPYDELTVSYRTSPSDSWHQLATYSLSDWANTFDASFALDDLSSTFQVSFLGHCNGGYYIFVDDIEIVSAGGCARPVNLSATEITTTTALLGWSTVGNEEKWTIELNGHPRTVEAQPYLDEDLEPNTEYVFRVKAICGEGMESEWSQPITFKTMCDVIVVTDELPYYDDFEAFEDFVCWRNEILSGEDGWVVDPGYLIPNNTAFFIWLGDEAMLISGSLDITAVTNPILSFKHRQRALGQFVDELSVWYATSLDDYWHLLGEYTYACEDWETITFALPEASDSYLIGFKAKSNEADGVYVDDVYVGNNPDVGVDEHAALVATVSPNPTNGIVTLSANVAKGDVAVFDMMGKQVLTATVVEGRADIDLSAFAKGVYMARVSSEIGTRTIKLVKE
;
A
#
# COMPACT_ATOMS: atom_id res chain seq x y z
N MET A 1 10.28 -28.88 -8.48
CA MET A 1 10.17 -30.03 -7.55
C MET A 1 11.12 -30.08 -6.34
N LYS A 2 12.28 -29.40 -6.30
CA LYS A 2 13.00 -29.14 -5.03
C LYS A 2 13.24 -27.65 -4.73
N SER A 3 12.90 -26.76 -5.66
CA SER A 3 12.96 -25.30 -5.52
C SER A 3 11.63 -24.68 -5.04
N GLU A 4 10.49 -25.35 -5.22
CA GLU A 4 9.16 -24.85 -4.79
C GLU A 4 8.93 -24.96 -3.28
N PHE A 5 9.75 -25.72 -2.55
CA PHE A 5 9.61 -25.87 -1.10
C PHE A 5 10.38 -24.80 -0.30
N LEU A 6 11.24 -24.00 -0.94
CA LEU A 6 12.00 -22.95 -0.27
C LEU A 6 11.37 -21.55 -0.38
N SER A 7 10.51 -21.27 -1.37
CA SER A 7 9.83 -19.97 -1.50
C SER A 7 8.72 -19.77 -0.46
N ILE A 8 8.08 -20.86 -0.02
CA ILE A 8 7.01 -20.84 0.99
C ILE A 8 7.54 -20.41 2.37
N PHE A 9 8.80 -20.71 2.71
CA PHE A 9 9.39 -20.31 3.99
C PHE A 9 9.91 -18.86 4.03
N ALA A 10 10.13 -18.24 2.87
CA ALA A 10 10.54 -16.83 2.79
C ALA A 10 9.34 -15.88 2.94
N SER A 11 8.19 -16.23 2.35
CA SER A 11 6.95 -15.45 2.46
C SER A 11 6.38 -15.41 3.90
N VAL A 12 6.53 -16.50 4.66
CA VAL A 12 6.08 -16.57 6.08
C VAL A 12 6.88 -15.64 7.00
N LYS A 13 8.11 -15.25 6.62
CA LYS A 13 8.96 -14.40 7.47
C LYS A 13 8.72 -12.90 7.26
N HIS A 14 8.18 -12.50 6.11
CA HIS A 14 7.95 -11.08 5.81
C HIS A 14 6.59 -10.59 6.30
N SER A 15 5.54 -11.44 6.27
CA SER A 15 4.20 -11.08 6.78
C SER A 15 4.07 -11.12 8.31
N LEU A 16 5.11 -11.51 9.05
CA LEU A 16 5.10 -11.51 10.52
C LEU A 16 5.75 -10.26 11.15
N SER A 17 6.22 -9.28 10.35
CA SER A 17 6.85 -8.04 10.88
C SER A 17 5.92 -6.82 10.98
N LYS A 18 4.69 -6.86 10.47
CA LYS A 18 3.76 -5.70 10.51
C LYS A 18 2.77 -5.66 11.68
N ILE A 19 2.92 -6.49 12.72
CA ILE A 19 2.09 -6.38 13.94
C ILE A 19 2.97 -6.06 15.15
N LYS A 20 3.27 -4.77 15.36
CA LYS A 20 3.91 -4.30 16.58
C LYS A 20 3.65 -2.83 16.89
N THR A 21 2.62 -2.55 17.68
CA THR A 21 2.56 -1.60 18.83
C THR A 21 1.09 -1.50 19.27
N MET A 22 0.70 -1.79 20.52
CA MET A 22 0.93 -0.95 21.70
C MET A 22 0.96 -1.75 23.01
N LYS A 23 1.71 -1.22 23.98
CA LYS A 23 2.00 -1.79 25.30
C LYS A 23 0.96 -1.43 26.37
N ASN A 24 0.91 -2.30 27.38
CA ASN A 24 0.64 -2.09 28.81
C ASN A 24 -0.83 -1.89 29.28
N LYS A 25 -1.30 -2.84 30.10
CA LYS A 25 -1.25 -2.74 31.58
C LYS A 25 -1.58 -4.07 32.28
N HIS A 26 -0.85 -4.34 33.36
CA HIS A 26 -1.07 -5.39 34.35
C HIS A 26 -2.45 -5.33 35.00
N PHE A 27 -3.04 -6.48 35.36
CA PHE A 27 -3.72 -6.72 36.65
C PHE A 27 -3.87 -8.25 36.86
N THR A 28 -2.93 -8.90 37.54
CA THR A 28 -3.03 -9.42 38.92
C THR A 28 -4.14 -10.47 39.16
N LEU A 29 -3.68 -11.72 39.18
CA LEU A 29 -4.31 -12.91 39.73
C LEU A 29 -4.83 -12.68 41.16
N LEU A 30 -6.10 -12.98 41.42
CA LEU A 30 -6.58 -13.24 42.78
C LEU A 30 -7.64 -14.34 42.76
N ALA A 31 -7.18 -15.55 43.06
CA ALA A 31 -8.01 -16.65 43.50
C ALA A 31 -8.60 -16.32 44.89
N LEU A 32 -9.90 -16.56 45.07
CA LEU A 32 -10.47 -16.74 46.40
C LEU A 32 -11.59 -17.77 46.38
N LEU A 33 -11.26 -18.87 47.05
CA LEU A 33 -12.06 -20.04 47.38
C LEU A 33 -13.23 -19.64 48.30
N GLY A 34 -14.44 -20.11 48.00
CA GLY A 34 -15.62 -19.96 48.86
C GLY A 34 -16.60 -21.10 48.69
N ILE A 35 -16.41 -22.18 49.45
CA ILE A 35 -17.31 -23.33 49.56
C ILE A 35 -18.56 -22.91 50.35
N VAL A 36 -19.76 -23.04 49.78
CA VAL A 36 -21.01 -23.22 50.54
C VAL A 36 -21.97 -24.19 49.80
N LEU A 37 -22.18 -25.33 50.46
CA LEU A 37 -23.32 -26.25 50.47
C LEU A 37 -24.05 -26.61 49.16
N ALA A 38 -23.92 -27.88 48.79
CA ALA A 38 -24.94 -28.62 48.08
C ALA A 38 -26.24 -28.69 48.91
N CYS A 39 -27.31 -28.08 48.40
CA CYS A 39 -28.68 -28.45 48.71
C CYS A 39 -29.41 -28.68 47.39
N CYS A 40 -30.11 -29.80 47.31
CA CYS A 40 -30.85 -30.26 46.15
C CYS A 40 -31.92 -29.21 45.75
N SER A 41 -31.67 -28.47 44.68
CA SER A 41 -32.73 -27.95 43.80
C SER A 41 -32.33 -28.29 42.37
N VAL A 42 -33.23 -28.98 41.68
CA VAL A 42 -33.19 -29.13 40.23
C VAL A 42 -33.40 -27.73 39.68
N ASN A 43 -32.31 -26.98 39.48
CA ASN A 43 -32.37 -25.71 38.78
C ASN A 43 -32.46 -26.03 37.29
N ALA A 44 -33.53 -25.54 36.71
CA ALA A 44 -33.90 -25.63 35.31
C ALA A 44 -32.68 -25.52 34.38
N PHE A 45 -32.64 -26.36 33.34
CA PHE A 45 -32.01 -25.96 32.09
C PHE A 45 -32.58 -24.59 31.75
N SER A 46 -31.79 -23.53 31.88
CA SER A 46 -32.19 -22.23 31.34
C SER A 46 -32.39 -22.45 29.85
N GLN A 47 -33.62 -22.29 29.37
CA GLN A 47 -33.86 -22.24 27.94
C GLN A 47 -32.96 -21.13 27.38
N CYS A 48 -32.13 -21.43 26.37
CA CYS A 48 -31.28 -20.46 25.68
C CYS A 48 -32.16 -19.54 24.81
N VAL A 49 -33.00 -18.75 25.48
CA VAL A 49 -33.90 -17.73 24.91
C VAL A 49 -33.33 -16.38 25.29
N ILE A 50 -32.96 -15.60 24.28
CA ILE A 50 -32.38 -14.26 24.41
C ILE A 50 -33.45 -13.24 24.02
N PRO A 51 -34.00 -12.48 24.98
CA PRO A 51 -34.96 -11.42 24.66
C PRO A 51 -34.25 -10.21 24.03
N ILE A 52 -34.76 -9.75 22.89
CA ILE A 52 -34.31 -8.54 22.20
C ILE A 52 -35.54 -7.63 22.05
N ALA A 53 -35.75 -6.75 23.03
CA ALA A 53 -36.87 -5.81 23.00
C ALA A 53 -36.65 -4.71 21.95
N PRO A 54 -37.71 -4.03 21.47
CA PRO A 54 -37.56 -2.90 20.55
C PRO A 54 -36.56 -1.85 21.05
N GLY A 55 -35.67 -1.41 20.17
CA GLY A 55 -34.58 -0.50 20.53
C GLY A 55 -33.30 -1.19 21.02
N GLN A 56 -33.27 -2.52 21.10
CA GLN A 56 -32.10 -3.29 21.56
C GLN A 56 -31.43 -4.07 20.43
N SER A 57 -30.18 -4.44 20.68
CA SER A 57 -29.40 -5.36 19.85
C SER A 57 -28.83 -6.52 20.67
N TYR A 58 -28.55 -7.62 19.99
CA TYR A 58 -27.72 -8.73 20.46
C TYR A 58 -26.48 -8.79 19.57
N ILE A 59 -25.31 -9.02 20.18
CA ILE A 59 -24.03 -9.18 19.49
C ILE A 59 -23.35 -10.45 20.00
N GLU A 60 -22.82 -11.23 19.07
CA GLU A 60 -21.91 -12.34 19.31
C GLU A 60 -20.63 -12.15 18.51
N ASP A 61 -19.52 -12.01 19.22
CA ASP A 61 -18.16 -11.82 18.69
C ASP A 61 -17.23 -13.01 19.05
N PHE A 62 -17.75 -14.04 19.72
CA PHE A 62 -17.03 -15.23 20.18
C PHE A 62 -15.78 -14.96 21.04
N GLN A 63 -15.64 -13.74 21.58
CA GLN A 63 -14.47 -13.32 22.33
C GLN A 63 -14.36 -14.00 23.70
N SER A 64 -15.45 -14.57 24.20
CA SER A 64 -15.46 -15.44 25.39
C SER A 64 -14.63 -16.72 25.20
N GLY A 65 -14.44 -17.14 23.94
CA GLY A 65 -13.80 -18.40 23.57
C GLY A 65 -14.73 -19.60 23.60
N GLU A 66 -16.01 -19.40 23.91
CA GLU A 66 -17.04 -20.44 23.98
C GLU A 66 -18.22 -20.08 23.08
N MET A 67 -18.84 -21.10 22.46
CA MET A 67 -20.10 -20.97 21.71
C MET A 67 -21.29 -21.02 22.68
N GLU A 68 -21.45 -19.99 23.52
CA GLU A 68 -22.50 -19.96 24.54
C GLU A 68 -23.89 -20.02 23.88
N CYS A 69 -24.68 -21.04 24.19
CA CYS A 69 -26.03 -21.27 23.63
C CYS A 69 -26.11 -21.50 22.10
N TRP A 70 -25.03 -21.33 21.35
CA TRP A 70 -24.92 -21.73 19.96
C TRP A 70 -24.74 -23.25 19.86
N THR A 71 -25.38 -23.87 18.87
CA THR A 71 -25.35 -25.32 18.68
C THR A 71 -24.89 -25.68 17.27
N VAL A 72 -24.25 -26.83 17.13
CA VAL A 72 -23.82 -27.36 15.83
C VAL A 72 -24.67 -28.56 15.48
N GLU A 73 -25.39 -28.47 14.37
CA GLU A 73 -26.09 -29.59 13.75
C GLU A 73 -25.18 -30.14 12.64
N THR A 74 -24.79 -31.41 12.73
CA THR A 74 -23.91 -32.05 11.73
C THR A 74 -24.42 -33.42 11.35
N THR A 75 -24.18 -33.82 10.10
CA THR A 75 -24.44 -35.18 9.60
C THR A 75 -23.16 -35.98 9.35
N SER A 76 -21.98 -35.35 9.54
CA SER A 76 -20.67 -35.94 9.29
C SER A 76 -19.63 -35.50 10.34
N SER A 77 -18.33 -35.56 10.01
CA SER A 77 -17.26 -35.06 10.90
C SER A 77 -17.09 -33.54 10.88
N ALA A 78 -17.74 -32.85 9.94
CA ALA A 78 -17.70 -31.41 9.86
C ALA A 78 -18.32 -30.77 11.10
N THR A 79 -17.75 -29.64 11.52
CA THR A 79 -18.19 -28.91 12.71
C THR A 79 -17.95 -27.42 12.55
N TRP A 80 -18.62 -26.64 13.39
CA TRP A 80 -18.21 -25.28 13.71
C TRP A 80 -17.53 -25.28 15.08
N ALA A 81 -16.47 -24.50 15.25
CA ALA A 81 -15.91 -24.25 16.58
C ALA A 81 -15.20 -22.90 16.65
N VAL A 82 -15.07 -22.37 17.86
CA VAL A 82 -14.26 -21.18 18.09
C VAL A 82 -12.79 -21.50 17.78
N MET A 83 -12.21 -20.75 16.86
CA MET A 83 -10.79 -20.71 16.60
C MET A 83 -10.20 -19.51 17.34
N GLN A 84 -9.24 -19.80 18.22
CA GLN A 84 -8.52 -18.80 19.00
C GLN A 84 -7.39 -18.22 18.14
N GLY A 85 -7.49 -16.94 17.76
CA GLY A 85 -6.43 -16.21 17.06
C GLY A 85 -5.44 -15.55 18.03
N THR A 86 -4.36 -14.99 17.49
CA THR A 86 -3.41 -14.16 18.26
C THR A 86 -3.95 -12.75 18.56
N GLY A 87 -5.18 -12.43 18.16
CA GLY A 87 -5.81 -11.11 18.29
C GLY A 87 -7.30 -11.17 18.66
N SER A 88 -8.15 -11.81 17.84
CA SER A 88 -9.56 -12.08 18.15
C SER A 88 -9.87 -13.58 17.98
N ASN A 89 -10.99 -14.00 18.56
CA ASN A 89 -11.58 -15.31 18.34
C ASN A 89 -12.59 -15.19 17.20
N VAL A 90 -12.74 -16.25 16.43
CA VAL A 90 -13.75 -16.34 15.36
C VAL A 90 -14.40 -17.71 15.43
N VAL A 91 -15.62 -17.88 14.91
CA VAL A 91 -16.18 -19.23 14.72
C VAL A 91 -15.87 -19.71 13.31
N ALA A 92 -15.33 -20.92 13.20
CA ALA A 92 -14.91 -21.49 11.93
C ALA A 92 -15.56 -22.84 11.65
N PHE A 93 -16.01 -23.01 10.41
CA PHE A 93 -16.35 -24.29 9.83
C PHE A 93 -15.05 -25.06 9.51
N GLN A 94 -14.93 -26.27 10.06
CA GLN A 94 -13.71 -27.06 10.00
C GLN A 94 -13.97 -28.57 10.12
N ASN A 95 -12.90 -29.37 10.02
CA ASN A 95 -12.93 -30.85 10.05
C ASN A 95 -13.86 -31.47 9.02
N ALA A 96 -14.00 -30.80 7.87
CA ALA A 96 -14.86 -31.21 6.77
C ALA A 96 -14.03 -31.82 5.62
N SER A 97 -14.61 -32.82 4.96
CA SER A 97 -14.17 -33.36 3.68
C SER A 97 -15.18 -32.95 2.59
N ALA A 98 -14.77 -33.02 1.31
CA ALA A 98 -15.66 -32.66 0.21
C ALA A 98 -17.01 -33.42 0.28
N GLY A 99 -18.11 -32.67 0.26
CA GLY A 99 -19.49 -33.12 0.43
C GLY A 99 -20.02 -33.06 1.87
N ASP A 100 -19.17 -32.76 2.86
CA ASP A 100 -19.59 -32.63 4.25
C ASP A 100 -20.30 -31.30 4.53
N GLU A 101 -21.28 -31.36 5.43
CA GLU A 101 -22.07 -30.20 5.85
C GLU A 101 -22.18 -30.12 7.38
N ALA A 102 -22.07 -28.91 7.92
CA ALA A 102 -22.44 -28.62 9.30
C ALA A 102 -23.10 -27.26 9.41
N ARG A 103 -24.11 -27.16 10.26
CA ARG A 103 -24.89 -25.95 10.51
C ARG A 103 -24.62 -25.43 11.91
N LEU A 104 -24.11 -24.21 12.01
CA LEU A 104 -24.10 -23.45 13.26
C LEU A 104 -25.47 -22.79 13.42
N VAL A 105 -26.10 -23.01 14.57
CA VAL A 105 -27.46 -22.55 14.88
C VAL A 105 -27.41 -21.67 16.12
N SER A 106 -28.02 -20.49 16.01
CA SER A 106 -28.09 -19.52 17.09
C SER A 106 -28.94 -19.99 18.28
N PRO A 107 -28.83 -19.34 19.44
CA PRO A 107 -29.86 -19.36 20.47
C PRO A 107 -31.22 -18.95 19.88
N THR A 108 -32.31 -19.22 20.60
CA THR A 108 -33.61 -18.65 20.23
C THR A 108 -33.65 -17.18 20.65
N PHE A 109 -34.00 -16.29 19.74
CA PHE A 109 -34.21 -14.88 20.00
C PHE A 109 -35.70 -14.60 20.18
N ASP A 110 -36.05 -13.95 21.28
CA ASP A 110 -37.39 -13.43 21.50
C ASP A 110 -37.46 -11.98 21.01
N LEU A 111 -37.94 -11.82 19.78
CA LEU A 111 -38.11 -10.53 19.10
C LEU A 111 -39.56 -10.02 19.20
N THR A 112 -40.34 -10.53 20.17
CA THR A 112 -41.73 -10.08 20.34
C THR A 112 -41.81 -8.58 20.61
N GLY A 113 -42.76 -7.93 19.93
CA GLY A 113 -42.95 -6.48 20.02
C GLY A 113 -42.15 -5.66 19.00
N SER A 114 -41.24 -6.29 18.25
CA SER A 114 -40.58 -5.67 17.10
C SER A 114 -41.35 -6.00 15.81
N ASN A 115 -41.50 -5.02 14.92
CA ASN A 115 -42.16 -5.21 13.62
C ASN A 115 -41.17 -5.54 12.49
N ASN A 116 -39.88 -5.24 12.72
CA ASN A 116 -38.77 -5.57 11.85
C ASN A 116 -37.51 -5.74 12.71
N ALA A 117 -36.51 -6.39 12.15
CA ALA A 117 -35.18 -6.50 12.72
C ALA A 117 -34.16 -6.52 11.58
N THR A 118 -32.91 -6.22 11.89
CA THR A 118 -31.79 -6.43 10.99
C THR A 118 -30.90 -7.51 11.56
N PHE A 119 -30.46 -8.43 10.71
CA PHE A 119 -29.44 -9.40 11.02
C PHE A 119 -28.19 -9.14 10.16
N SER A 120 -27.04 -8.98 10.80
CA SER A 120 -25.75 -8.77 10.14
C SER A 120 -24.64 -9.63 10.74
N PHE A 121 -23.59 -9.88 9.97
CA PHE A 121 -22.41 -10.62 10.41
C PHE A 121 -21.24 -10.36 9.45
N SER A 122 -20.03 -10.62 9.95
CA SER A 122 -18.79 -10.65 9.19
C SER A 122 -18.49 -12.10 8.77
N TYR A 123 -17.93 -12.31 7.58
CA TYR A 123 -17.47 -13.63 7.15
C TYR A 123 -16.22 -13.55 6.27
N ALA A 124 -15.42 -14.62 6.28
CA ALA A 124 -14.27 -14.79 5.39
C ALA A 124 -14.21 -16.23 4.92
N MET A 125 -13.78 -16.44 3.67
CA MET A 125 -13.74 -17.77 3.06
C MET A 125 -12.36 -18.00 2.45
N MET A 126 -11.66 -19.02 2.93
CA MET A 126 -10.31 -19.35 2.48
C MET A 126 -10.34 -20.52 1.50
N ALA A 127 -9.92 -20.27 0.26
CA ALA A 127 -9.56 -21.30 -0.69
C ALA A 127 -8.38 -20.86 -1.55
N LEU A 128 -7.46 -21.78 -1.84
CA LEU A 128 -6.31 -21.52 -2.72
C LEU A 128 -6.65 -21.72 -4.20
N TYR A 129 -7.56 -22.65 -4.50
CA TYR A 129 -8.05 -22.95 -5.84
C TYR A 129 -9.49 -23.48 -5.76
N PRO A 130 -10.30 -23.35 -6.82
CA PRO A 130 -11.57 -24.06 -6.92
C PRO A 130 -11.41 -25.58 -6.73
N PRO A 131 -12.43 -26.29 -6.22
CA PRO A 131 -13.76 -25.79 -5.89
C PRO A 131 -13.85 -25.11 -4.50
N TYR A 132 -14.66 -24.06 -4.40
CA TYR A 132 -14.82 -23.26 -3.18
C TYR A 132 -15.89 -23.83 -2.27
N ASP A 133 -15.65 -23.80 -0.95
CA ASP A 133 -16.69 -24.10 0.03
C ASP A 133 -17.85 -23.11 -0.11
N GLU A 134 -19.03 -23.48 0.38
CA GLU A 134 -20.23 -22.66 0.33
C GLU A 134 -20.75 -22.34 1.72
N LEU A 135 -21.03 -21.06 1.97
CA LEU A 135 -21.71 -20.59 3.18
C LEU A 135 -23.15 -20.25 2.85
N THR A 136 -24.10 -21.04 3.34
CA THR A 136 -25.54 -20.75 3.22
C THR A 136 -26.09 -20.20 4.52
N VAL A 137 -26.69 -19.02 4.45
CA VAL A 137 -27.22 -18.30 5.60
C VAL A 137 -28.74 -18.35 5.58
N SER A 138 -29.36 -18.62 6.72
CA SER A 138 -30.80 -18.87 6.79
C SER A 138 -31.38 -18.47 8.15
N TYR A 139 -32.70 -18.24 8.20
CA TYR A 139 -33.44 -18.04 9.45
C TYR A 139 -34.64 -18.99 9.56
N ARG A 140 -35.21 -19.10 10.75
CA ARG A 140 -36.51 -19.76 10.98
C ARG A 140 -37.24 -19.11 12.15
N THR A 141 -38.57 -19.21 12.15
CA THR A 141 -39.43 -18.59 13.17
C THR A 141 -39.76 -19.51 14.35
N SER A 142 -39.53 -20.81 14.22
CA SER A 142 -39.62 -21.79 15.31
C SER A 142 -38.55 -22.87 15.13
N PRO A 143 -38.03 -23.47 16.22
CA PRO A 143 -37.08 -24.58 16.15
C PRO A 143 -37.54 -25.79 15.33
N SER A 144 -38.86 -25.93 15.12
CA SER A 144 -39.44 -27.00 14.31
C SER A 144 -39.67 -26.63 12.84
N ASP A 145 -39.55 -25.36 12.49
CA ASP A 145 -39.81 -24.89 11.13
C ASP A 145 -38.65 -25.25 10.19
N SER A 146 -38.96 -25.28 8.90
CA SER A 146 -37.92 -25.37 7.86
C SER A 146 -37.13 -24.06 7.80
N TRP A 147 -35.86 -24.14 7.41
CA TRP A 147 -35.00 -22.97 7.23
C TRP A 147 -35.42 -22.17 5.99
N HIS A 148 -35.57 -20.86 6.16
CA HIS A 148 -35.73 -19.88 5.09
C HIS A 148 -34.34 -19.33 4.72
N GLN A 149 -33.91 -19.56 3.49
CA GLN A 149 -32.59 -19.13 3.02
C GLN A 149 -32.57 -17.63 2.73
N LEU A 150 -31.54 -16.94 3.22
CA LEU A 150 -31.27 -15.52 2.99
C LEU A 150 -30.27 -15.33 1.85
N ALA A 151 -29.15 -16.07 1.89
CA ALA A 151 -28.09 -15.98 0.89
C ALA A 151 -27.23 -17.24 0.86
N THR A 152 -26.47 -17.40 -0.22
CA THR A 152 -25.38 -18.37 -0.34
C THR A 152 -24.16 -17.65 -0.90
N TYR A 153 -23.00 -17.87 -0.28
CA TYR A 153 -21.71 -17.31 -0.69
C TYR A 153 -20.79 -18.45 -1.11
N SER A 154 -20.13 -18.29 -2.26
CA SER A 154 -19.24 -19.28 -2.87
C SER A 154 -18.04 -18.61 -3.53
N LEU A 155 -17.36 -17.74 -2.77
CA LEU A 155 -16.25 -16.92 -3.24
C LEU A 155 -15.00 -17.26 -2.42
N SER A 156 -13.82 -17.11 -3.03
CA SER A 156 -12.55 -17.17 -2.30
C SER A 156 -11.83 -15.84 -2.43
N ASP A 157 -11.56 -15.21 -1.30
CA ASP A 157 -10.64 -14.09 -1.22
C ASP A 157 -9.85 -14.24 0.08
N TRP A 158 -8.63 -14.79 -0.07
CA TRP A 158 -7.85 -15.31 1.04
C TRP A 158 -7.45 -14.25 2.09
N ALA A 159 -7.54 -12.97 1.73
CA ALA A 159 -7.13 -11.85 2.56
C ALA A 159 -8.28 -10.96 3.02
N ASN A 160 -9.50 -11.14 2.50
CA ASN A 160 -10.59 -10.21 2.70
C ASN A 160 -11.69 -10.76 3.61
N THR A 161 -12.15 -9.88 4.50
CA THR A 161 -13.35 -10.06 5.31
C THR A 161 -14.49 -9.31 4.62
N PHE A 162 -15.67 -9.92 4.61
CA PHE A 162 -16.88 -9.36 4.02
C PHE A 162 -17.94 -9.17 5.11
N ASP A 163 -18.77 -8.14 4.97
CA ASP A 163 -19.96 -7.95 5.80
C ASP A 163 -21.22 -8.32 5.02
N ALA A 164 -22.19 -8.90 5.71
CA ALA A 164 -23.53 -9.14 5.18
C ALA A 164 -24.59 -8.57 6.12
N SER A 165 -25.71 -8.09 5.57
CA SER A 165 -26.83 -7.56 6.33
C SER A 165 -28.16 -7.86 5.64
N PHE A 166 -29.17 -8.22 6.44
CA PHE A 166 -30.49 -8.63 5.99
C PHE A 166 -31.59 -7.97 6.83
N ALA A 167 -32.59 -7.39 6.16
CA ALA A 167 -33.84 -7.02 6.81
C ALA A 167 -34.69 -8.28 7.08
N LEU A 168 -35.27 -8.35 8.28
CA LEU A 168 -36.09 -9.45 8.76
C LEU A 168 -37.49 -8.92 9.12
N ASP A 169 -38.51 -9.44 8.45
CA ASP A 169 -39.90 -9.03 8.65
C ASP A 169 -40.75 -10.10 9.38
N ASP A 170 -40.38 -11.37 9.26
CA ASP A 170 -41.09 -12.51 9.85
C ASP A 170 -40.52 -12.87 11.23
N LEU A 171 -40.80 -12.04 12.23
CA LEU A 171 -40.25 -12.19 13.59
C LEU A 171 -41.13 -13.03 14.52
N SER A 172 -40.52 -13.66 15.52
CA SER A 172 -41.22 -14.47 16.53
C SER A 172 -40.51 -14.44 17.89
N SER A 173 -41.12 -15.08 18.90
CA SER A 173 -40.49 -15.30 20.21
C SER A 173 -39.43 -16.40 20.22
N THR A 174 -39.25 -17.10 19.11
CA THR A 174 -38.40 -18.29 18.97
C THR A 174 -37.57 -18.24 17.69
N PHE A 175 -37.21 -17.03 17.27
CA PHE A 175 -36.50 -16.77 16.04
C PHE A 175 -35.07 -17.32 16.13
N GLN A 176 -34.54 -17.89 15.04
CA GLN A 176 -33.16 -18.37 14.98
C GLN A 176 -32.54 -18.04 13.63
N VAL A 177 -31.24 -17.77 13.63
CA VAL A 177 -30.40 -17.70 12.43
C VAL A 177 -29.44 -18.88 12.39
N SER A 178 -28.94 -19.20 11.19
CA SER A 178 -27.94 -20.24 11.02
C SER A 178 -26.98 -20.00 9.87
N PHE A 179 -25.84 -20.66 9.99
CA PHE A 179 -24.75 -20.70 9.02
C PHE A 179 -24.49 -22.17 8.66
N LEU A 180 -24.86 -22.58 7.45
CA LEU A 180 -24.55 -23.89 6.91
C LEU A 180 -23.27 -23.80 6.09
N GLY A 181 -22.21 -24.44 6.58
CA GLY A 181 -20.99 -24.65 5.80
C GLY A 181 -21.10 -25.94 5.01
N HIS A 182 -20.83 -25.86 3.71
CA HIS A 182 -20.71 -27.01 2.80
C HIS A 182 -19.29 -27.05 2.27
N CYS A 183 -18.57 -28.15 2.51
CA CYS A 183 -17.22 -28.30 2.02
C CYS A 183 -17.23 -28.83 0.59
N ASN A 184 -16.69 -28.08 -0.37
CA ASN A 184 -16.45 -28.57 -1.73
C ASN A 184 -14.98 -28.97 -1.96
N GLY A 185 -14.09 -28.59 -1.04
CA GLY A 185 -12.64 -28.76 -1.18
C GLY A 185 -11.82 -27.54 -0.78
N GLY A 186 -12.46 -26.50 -0.23
CA GLY A 186 -11.81 -25.36 0.40
C GLY A 186 -11.23 -25.70 1.78
N TYR A 187 -10.79 -24.66 2.50
CA TYR A 187 -10.10 -24.82 3.79
C TYR A 187 -11.00 -24.50 4.99
N TYR A 188 -11.44 -23.25 5.09
CA TYR A 188 -12.19 -22.75 6.24
C TYR A 188 -13.20 -21.71 5.78
N ILE A 189 -14.36 -21.71 6.45
CA ILE A 189 -15.31 -20.60 6.45
C ILE A 189 -15.28 -20.01 7.86
N PHE A 190 -15.04 -18.71 7.96
CA PHE A 190 -15.07 -17.96 9.22
C PHE A 190 -16.32 -17.10 9.25
N VAL A 191 -16.94 -17.01 10.43
CA VAL A 191 -18.03 -16.09 10.74
C VAL A 191 -17.68 -15.37 12.04
N ASP A 192 -18.03 -14.09 12.12
CA ASP A 192 -17.82 -13.28 13.31
C ASP A 192 -18.82 -12.10 13.38
N ASP A 193 -18.80 -11.34 14.48
CA ASP A 193 -19.58 -10.11 14.71
C ASP A 193 -21.06 -10.23 14.36
N ILE A 194 -21.68 -11.33 14.77
CA ILE A 194 -23.08 -11.63 14.49
C ILE A 194 -23.94 -10.71 15.32
N GLU A 195 -24.77 -9.91 14.66
CA GLU A 195 -25.59 -8.90 15.28
C GLU A 195 -27.06 -9.05 14.85
N ILE A 196 -27.97 -8.97 15.82
CA ILE A 196 -29.41 -8.84 15.58
C ILE A 196 -29.88 -7.56 16.24
N VAL A 197 -30.42 -6.65 15.43
CA VAL A 197 -30.91 -5.35 15.86
C VAL A 197 -32.41 -5.30 15.68
N SER A 198 -33.15 -5.11 16.76
CA SER A 198 -34.61 -4.96 16.70
C SER A 198 -35.04 -3.60 16.13
N ALA A 199 -36.33 -3.48 15.80
CA ALA A 199 -36.95 -2.23 15.40
C ALA A 199 -36.59 -1.06 16.33
N GLY A 200 -36.00 0.00 15.78
CA GLY A 200 -35.56 1.18 16.53
C GLY A 200 -34.25 1.03 17.28
N GLY A 201 -33.58 -0.13 17.19
CA GLY A 201 -32.19 -0.30 17.61
C GLY A 201 -31.22 0.37 16.63
N CYS A 202 -29.95 0.43 17.00
CA CYS A 202 -28.93 1.11 16.21
C CYS A 202 -27.98 0.12 15.56
N ALA A 203 -28.23 -0.20 14.29
CA ALA A 203 -27.41 -1.12 13.51
C ALA A 203 -26.14 -0.44 13.02
N ARG A 204 -25.01 -1.17 13.04
CA ARG A 204 -23.77 -0.65 12.49
C ARG A 204 -23.86 -0.51 10.95
N PRO A 205 -23.25 0.51 10.35
CA PRO A 205 -23.16 0.60 8.90
C PRO A 205 -22.30 -0.52 8.31
N VAL A 206 -22.61 -0.92 7.08
CA VAL A 206 -21.91 -1.98 6.31
C VAL A 206 -21.54 -1.48 4.91
N ASN A 207 -20.86 -2.29 4.11
CA ASN A 207 -20.45 -1.97 2.73
C ASN A 207 -19.67 -0.64 2.64
N LEU A 208 -18.68 -0.48 3.52
CA LEU A 208 -17.81 0.70 3.48
C LEU A 208 -17.06 0.76 2.16
N SER A 209 -16.84 1.98 1.69
CA SER A 209 -16.07 2.26 0.47
C SER A 209 -15.31 3.57 0.60
N ALA A 210 -14.19 3.65 -0.11
CA ALA A 210 -13.45 4.88 -0.36
C ALA A 210 -13.19 4.96 -1.87
N THR A 211 -13.73 5.98 -2.53
CA THR A 211 -13.60 6.21 -3.98
C THR A 211 -13.18 7.64 -4.24
N GLU A 212 -12.96 8.02 -5.51
CA GLU A 212 -12.57 9.39 -5.90
C GLU A 212 -11.39 9.93 -5.05
N ILE A 213 -10.42 9.06 -4.78
CA ILE A 213 -9.30 9.37 -3.91
C ILE A 213 -8.34 10.27 -4.67
N THR A 214 -8.02 11.43 -4.11
CA THR A 214 -7.03 12.38 -4.65
C THR A 214 -5.82 12.48 -3.71
N THR A 215 -5.00 13.50 -3.87
CA THR A 215 -3.87 13.80 -2.96
C THR A 215 -4.34 14.25 -1.58
N THR A 216 -5.52 14.88 -1.50
CA THR A 216 -6.01 15.52 -0.26
C THR A 216 -7.47 15.23 0.04
N THR A 217 -8.13 14.40 -0.77
CA THR A 217 -9.56 14.07 -0.59
C THR A 217 -9.84 12.59 -0.80
N ALA A 218 -10.93 12.10 -0.21
CA ALA A 218 -11.52 10.79 -0.51
C ALA A 218 -13.04 10.83 -0.31
N LEU A 219 -13.80 10.23 -1.23
CA LEU A 219 -15.24 10.08 -1.09
C LEU A 219 -15.54 8.79 -0.31
N LEU A 220 -15.99 8.95 0.93
CA LEU A 220 -16.28 7.85 1.85
C LEU A 220 -17.76 7.47 1.75
N GLY A 221 -18.05 6.19 1.51
CA GLY A 221 -19.40 5.65 1.39
C GLY A 221 -19.65 4.49 2.36
N TRP A 222 -20.91 4.29 2.72
CA TRP A 222 -21.39 3.13 3.46
C TRP A 222 -22.86 2.85 3.09
N SER A 223 -23.45 1.80 3.64
CA SER A 223 -24.89 1.52 3.55
C SER A 223 -25.55 1.78 4.90
N THR A 224 -26.65 2.53 4.89
CA THR A 224 -27.57 2.63 6.04
C THR A 224 -28.36 1.35 6.19
N VAL A 225 -28.51 0.92 7.43
CA VAL A 225 -29.19 -0.34 7.77
C VAL A 225 -30.47 -0.05 8.59
N GLY A 226 -30.59 1.14 9.19
CA GLY A 226 -31.77 1.61 9.90
C GLY A 226 -32.29 2.97 9.41
N ASN A 227 -32.77 3.79 10.35
CA ASN A 227 -33.33 5.12 10.09
C ASN A 227 -32.40 6.25 10.56
N GLU A 228 -31.11 5.95 10.76
CA GLU A 228 -30.11 6.91 11.18
C GLU A 228 -29.89 8.03 10.14
N GLU A 229 -29.79 9.26 10.63
CA GLU A 229 -29.50 10.46 9.82
C GLU A 229 -28.13 11.07 10.14
N LYS A 230 -27.41 10.46 11.09
CA LYS A 230 -26.11 10.94 11.59
C LYS A 230 -25.17 9.77 11.83
N TRP A 231 -23.89 10.00 11.60
CA TRP A 231 -22.83 9.02 11.80
C TRP A 231 -21.63 9.66 12.48
N THR A 232 -20.86 8.85 13.19
CA THR A 232 -19.48 9.20 13.55
C THR A 232 -18.55 8.42 12.64
N ILE A 233 -17.77 9.13 11.84
CA ILE A 233 -16.69 8.53 11.04
C ILE A 233 -15.36 8.75 11.75
N GLU A 234 -14.45 7.78 11.67
CA GLU A 234 -13.12 7.86 12.23
C GLU A 234 -12.08 7.48 11.18
N LEU A 235 -11.09 8.37 10.98
CA LEU A 235 -9.90 8.09 10.20
C LEU A 235 -8.68 8.14 11.12
N ASN A 236 -7.89 7.07 11.15
CA ASN A 236 -6.66 6.98 11.94
C ASN A 236 -6.83 7.44 13.42
N GLY A 237 -7.96 7.07 14.05
CA GLY A 237 -8.26 7.40 15.44
C GLY A 237 -8.84 8.81 15.69
N HIS A 238 -9.22 9.55 14.65
CA HIS A 238 -9.81 10.90 14.77
C HIS A 238 -11.30 10.88 14.41
N PRO A 239 -12.21 10.75 15.40
CA PRO A 239 -13.64 10.68 15.15
C PRO A 239 -14.25 12.07 14.87
N ARG A 240 -15.18 12.14 13.91
CA ARG A 240 -15.98 13.33 13.58
C ARG A 240 -17.42 12.94 13.24
N THR A 241 -18.37 13.80 13.59
CA THR A 241 -19.79 13.58 13.30
C THR A 241 -20.15 14.16 11.93
N VAL A 242 -20.89 13.39 11.14
CA VAL A 242 -21.38 13.76 9.81
C VAL A 242 -22.87 13.48 9.69
N GLU A 243 -23.56 14.23 8.82
CA GLU A 243 -25.02 14.19 8.64
C GLU A 243 -25.43 13.80 7.21
N ALA A 244 -24.47 13.36 6.39
CA ALA A 244 -24.72 12.95 5.01
C ALA A 244 -23.78 11.83 4.57
N GLN A 245 -24.25 11.01 3.63
CA GLN A 245 -23.45 10.04 2.89
C GLN A 245 -23.82 10.04 1.40
N PRO A 246 -22.85 9.79 0.49
CA PRO A 246 -21.42 9.66 0.76
C PRO A 246 -20.82 10.97 1.30
N TYR A 247 -19.76 10.87 2.10
CA TYR A 247 -19.08 12.00 2.71
C TYR A 247 -17.75 12.25 2.00
N LEU A 248 -17.61 13.42 1.38
CA LEU A 248 -16.32 13.85 0.85
C LEU A 248 -15.45 14.33 2.01
N ASP A 249 -14.39 13.59 2.30
CA ASP A 249 -13.37 14.03 3.24
C ASP A 249 -12.34 14.88 2.52
N GLU A 250 -11.99 16.01 3.12
CA GLU A 250 -11.05 17.01 2.60
C GLU A 250 -9.89 17.16 3.60
N ASP A 251 -8.83 17.86 3.18
CA ASP A 251 -7.64 18.13 4.00
C ASP A 251 -6.89 16.85 4.48
N LEU A 252 -6.89 15.80 3.66
CA LEU A 252 -6.04 14.63 3.86
C LEU A 252 -4.59 14.93 3.48
N GLU A 253 -3.65 14.23 4.10
CA GLU A 253 -2.23 14.31 3.77
C GLU A 253 -1.93 13.43 2.55
N PRO A 254 -1.12 13.89 1.58
CA PRO A 254 -0.72 13.08 0.44
C PRO A 254 0.07 11.82 0.81
N ASN A 255 0.03 10.80 -0.04
CA ASN A 255 0.74 9.51 0.12
C ASN A 255 0.54 8.86 1.50
N THR A 256 -0.62 9.05 2.12
CA THR A 256 -0.89 8.63 3.50
C THR A 256 -1.95 7.53 3.52
N GLU A 257 -1.65 6.46 4.26
CA GLU A 257 -2.59 5.37 4.50
C GLU A 257 -3.58 5.76 5.62
N TYR A 258 -4.86 5.51 5.37
CA TYR A 258 -5.97 5.81 6.26
C TYR A 258 -6.76 4.55 6.56
N VAL A 259 -6.97 4.28 7.84
CA VAL A 259 -7.92 3.29 8.34
C VAL A 259 -9.23 4.01 8.65
N PHE A 260 -10.26 3.71 7.87
CA PHE A 260 -11.59 4.31 7.97
C PHE A 260 -12.60 3.32 8.55
N ARG A 261 -13.37 3.77 9.55
CA ARG A 261 -14.55 3.08 10.08
C ARG A 261 -15.65 4.07 10.41
N VAL A 262 -16.89 3.58 10.51
CA VAL A 262 -18.08 4.40 10.77
C VAL A 262 -19.00 3.71 11.77
N LYS A 263 -19.71 4.51 12.58
CA LYS A 263 -20.84 4.04 13.40
C LYS A 263 -22.04 4.96 13.24
N ALA A 264 -23.24 4.41 13.37
CA ALA A 264 -24.50 5.14 13.32
C ALA A 264 -24.80 5.86 14.64
N ILE A 265 -25.46 7.01 14.55
CA ILE A 265 -26.06 7.74 15.68
C ILE A 265 -27.57 7.75 15.45
N CYS A 266 -28.30 6.92 16.18
CA CYS A 266 -29.74 6.72 15.99
C CYS A 266 -30.60 7.60 16.91
N GLY A 267 -29.99 8.28 17.88
CA GLY A 267 -30.66 9.19 18.81
C GLY A 267 -29.72 9.67 19.90
N GLU A 268 -30.22 10.47 20.84
CA GLU A 268 -29.41 10.92 21.99
C GLU A 268 -28.96 9.73 22.83
N GLY A 269 -27.64 9.51 22.89
CA GLY A 269 -27.04 8.41 23.66
C GLY A 269 -27.27 7.02 23.07
N MET A 270 -27.78 6.92 21.84
CA MET A 270 -28.00 5.66 21.13
C MET A 270 -27.13 5.62 19.87
N GLU A 271 -26.06 4.84 19.94
CA GLU A 271 -25.08 4.66 18.88
C GLU A 271 -24.90 3.18 18.60
N SER A 272 -24.54 2.84 17.36
CA SER A 272 -24.18 1.46 17.00
C SER A 272 -22.75 1.14 17.43
N GLU A 273 -22.38 -0.13 17.31
CA GLU A 273 -20.96 -0.51 17.23
C GLU A 273 -20.30 0.08 15.98
N TRP A 274 -18.97 0.11 16.00
CA TRP A 274 -18.18 0.46 14.83
C TRP A 274 -18.31 -0.60 13.74
N SER A 275 -18.35 -0.15 12.49
CA SER A 275 -18.15 -1.03 11.34
C SER A 275 -16.76 -1.67 11.38
N GLN A 276 -16.59 -2.75 10.62
CA GLN A 276 -15.25 -3.22 10.27
C GLN A 276 -14.50 -2.10 9.53
N PRO A 277 -13.22 -1.86 9.85
CA PRO A 277 -12.46 -0.82 9.19
C PRO A 277 -12.04 -1.25 7.78
N ILE A 278 -12.03 -0.29 6.87
CA ILE A 278 -11.36 -0.43 5.56
C ILE A 278 -10.12 0.44 5.52
N THR A 279 -9.15 0.07 4.69
CA THR A 279 -7.95 0.86 4.47
C THR A 279 -7.96 1.45 3.06
N PHE A 280 -7.57 2.72 2.93
CA PHE A 280 -7.30 3.35 1.64
C PHE A 280 -6.06 4.23 1.77
N LYS A 281 -5.47 4.63 0.63
CA LYS A 281 -4.27 5.47 0.60
C LYS A 281 -4.47 6.65 -0.35
N THR A 282 -4.19 7.86 0.11
CA THR A 282 -4.23 9.05 -0.74
C THR A 282 -3.16 9.02 -1.81
N MET A 283 -3.40 9.70 -2.93
CA MET A 283 -2.42 9.83 -4.01
C MET A 283 -1.19 10.62 -3.55
N CYS A 284 -0.07 10.43 -4.22
CA CYS A 284 1.12 11.24 -3.97
C CYS A 284 0.96 12.67 -4.45
N ASP A 285 1.58 13.59 -3.71
CA ASP A 285 1.64 14.98 -4.10
C ASP A 285 2.37 15.16 -5.44
N VAL A 286 2.10 16.28 -6.11
CA VAL A 286 2.77 16.61 -7.38
C VAL A 286 4.25 16.86 -7.12
N ILE A 287 5.09 16.11 -7.83
CA ILE A 287 6.54 16.24 -7.75
C ILE A 287 6.98 17.34 -8.71
N VAL A 288 7.43 18.47 -8.17
CA VAL A 288 7.91 19.60 -8.97
C VAL A 288 9.33 19.32 -9.46
N VAL A 289 9.50 19.23 -10.77
CA VAL A 289 10.77 19.00 -11.46
C VAL A 289 11.23 20.31 -12.08
N THR A 290 12.49 20.67 -11.83
CA THR A 290 13.11 21.87 -12.41
C THR A 290 14.50 21.53 -12.95
N ASP A 291 15.10 22.45 -13.71
CA ASP A 291 16.47 22.28 -14.20
C ASP A 291 17.50 22.04 -13.08
N GLU A 292 17.24 22.52 -11.86
CA GLU A 292 18.14 22.38 -10.69
C GLU A 292 17.71 21.27 -9.71
N LEU A 293 16.50 20.73 -9.88
CA LEU A 293 15.91 19.68 -9.04
C LEU A 293 15.25 18.65 -9.94
N PRO A 294 16.02 17.73 -10.54
CA PRO A 294 15.48 16.62 -11.30
C PRO A 294 14.79 15.60 -10.39
N TYR A 295 13.84 14.87 -10.95
CA TYR A 295 13.30 13.67 -10.34
C TYR A 295 14.27 12.50 -10.59
N TYR A 296 14.48 11.69 -9.55
CA TYR A 296 15.31 10.48 -9.63
C TYR A 296 14.76 9.42 -8.68
N ASP A 297 14.60 8.20 -9.19
CA ASP A 297 14.20 7.03 -8.44
C ASP A 297 15.08 5.82 -8.82
N ASP A 298 15.81 5.30 -7.83
CA ASP A 298 16.67 4.12 -7.92
C ASP A 298 16.02 2.88 -7.29
N PHE A 299 14.76 2.98 -6.87
CA PHE A 299 13.97 1.91 -6.25
C PHE A 299 14.58 1.31 -4.95
N GLU A 300 15.54 2.00 -4.31
CA GLU A 300 16.23 1.51 -3.10
C GLU A 300 15.44 1.68 -1.79
N ALA A 301 14.25 2.29 -1.85
CA ALA A 301 13.35 2.37 -0.71
C ALA A 301 12.87 0.96 -0.31
N PHE A 302 13.26 0.51 0.90
CA PHE A 302 13.16 -0.89 1.35
C PHE A 302 11.73 -1.47 1.49
N GLU A 303 10.66 -0.68 1.30
CA GLU A 303 9.28 -1.16 1.26
C GLU A 303 8.47 -0.31 0.26
N ASP A 304 8.03 -0.96 -0.81
CA ASP A 304 7.10 -0.50 -1.85
C ASP A 304 7.61 0.53 -2.87
N PHE A 305 6.99 0.51 -4.05
CA PHE A 305 7.08 1.59 -5.02
C PHE A 305 6.53 2.88 -4.42
N VAL A 306 7.41 3.75 -3.92
CA VAL A 306 6.99 5.04 -3.37
C VAL A 306 6.50 5.91 -4.51
N CYS A 307 5.20 6.23 -4.50
CA CYS A 307 4.59 7.07 -5.54
C CYS A 307 4.63 6.49 -6.96
N TRP A 308 4.65 5.17 -7.11
CA TRP A 308 4.23 4.54 -8.36
C TRP A 308 2.95 3.76 -8.19
N ARG A 309 2.08 3.83 -9.20
CA ARG A 309 0.88 3.02 -9.30
C ARG A 309 1.14 1.84 -10.21
N ASN A 310 0.80 0.66 -9.74
CA ASN A 310 0.85 -0.57 -10.52
C ASN A 310 -0.54 -0.86 -11.08
N GLU A 311 -0.68 -0.81 -12.40
CA GLU A 311 -1.95 -1.03 -13.09
C GLU A 311 -1.89 -2.35 -13.86
N ILE A 312 -2.67 -3.33 -13.41
CA ILE A 312 -2.78 -4.63 -14.07
C ILE A 312 -3.70 -4.49 -15.28
N LEU A 313 -3.17 -4.75 -16.48
CA LEU A 313 -3.90 -4.63 -17.75
C LEU A 313 -4.47 -5.98 -18.20
N SER A 314 -3.78 -7.07 -17.91
CA SER A 314 -4.29 -8.44 -18.02
C SER A 314 -3.54 -9.38 -17.08
N GLY A 315 -4.24 -10.36 -16.51
CA GLY A 315 -3.66 -11.28 -15.54
C GLY A 315 -4.03 -10.93 -14.10
N GLU A 316 -3.22 -11.37 -13.14
CA GLU A 316 -3.43 -11.15 -11.70
C GLU A 316 -2.26 -10.41 -11.03
N ASP A 317 -1.07 -10.44 -11.65
CA ASP A 317 0.15 -9.90 -11.05
C ASP A 317 0.68 -8.67 -11.80
N GLY A 318 1.33 -7.77 -11.06
CA GLY A 318 1.92 -6.54 -11.57
C GLY A 318 3.43 -6.44 -11.36
N TRP A 319 3.99 -5.26 -11.57
CA TRP A 319 5.40 -4.97 -11.25
C TRP A 319 5.72 -5.20 -9.77
N VAL A 320 6.95 -5.62 -9.47
CA VAL A 320 7.45 -5.78 -8.10
C VAL A 320 8.85 -5.19 -7.98
N VAL A 321 9.30 -4.90 -6.77
CA VAL A 321 10.71 -4.57 -6.52
C VAL A 321 11.46 -5.89 -6.25
N ASP A 322 12.41 -6.27 -7.11
CA ASP A 322 13.32 -7.39 -6.84
C ASP A 322 14.41 -6.89 -5.87
N PRO A 323 14.53 -7.40 -4.63
CA PRO A 323 15.49 -6.95 -3.63
C PRO A 323 16.92 -7.47 -3.89
N GLY A 324 17.28 -7.52 -5.16
CA GLY A 324 18.57 -7.95 -5.64
C GLY A 324 18.84 -9.45 -5.55
N TYR A 325 17.81 -10.29 -5.70
CA TYR A 325 17.99 -11.75 -5.73
C TYR A 325 18.71 -12.22 -7.00
N LEU A 326 18.61 -11.43 -8.09
CA LEU A 326 19.22 -11.71 -9.40
C LEU A 326 20.28 -10.68 -9.82
N ILE A 327 20.31 -9.48 -9.19
CA ILE A 327 21.20 -8.34 -9.50
C ILE A 327 21.59 -7.64 -8.18
N PRO A 328 22.79 -7.08 -7.98
CA PRO A 328 23.06 -6.28 -6.79
C PRO A 328 22.29 -4.95 -6.90
N ASN A 329 21.29 -4.73 -6.02
CA ASN A 329 20.42 -3.54 -5.83
C ASN A 329 18.94 -3.84 -6.04
N ASN A 330 18.07 -2.98 -5.50
CA ASN A 330 16.64 -3.05 -5.73
C ASN A 330 16.33 -2.59 -7.15
N THR A 331 15.33 -3.18 -7.79
CA THR A 331 15.01 -2.87 -9.19
C THR A 331 13.54 -3.13 -9.47
N ALA A 332 12.90 -2.29 -10.28
CA ALA A 332 11.55 -2.57 -10.77
C ALA A 332 11.58 -3.75 -11.75
N PHE A 333 10.83 -4.80 -11.43
CA PHE A 333 10.90 -6.10 -12.08
C PHE A 333 9.50 -6.64 -12.44
N PHE A 334 9.40 -7.29 -13.59
CA PHE A 334 8.16 -7.93 -14.07
C PHE A 334 8.47 -9.26 -14.79
N ILE A 335 7.78 -10.36 -14.43
CA ILE A 335 8.02 -11.72 -15.00
C ILE A 335 6.78 -12.63 -15.09
N TRP A 336 5.60 -12.14 -14.70
CA TRP A 336 4.45 -13.02 -14.46
C TRP A 336 3.85 -13.54 -15.77
N LEU A 337 3.78 -14.86 -15.88
CA LEU A 337 3.56 -15.57 -17.14
C LEU A 337 2.24 -15.19 -17.82
N GLY A 338 2.32 -14.52 -18.98
CA GLY A 338 1.15 -14.14 -19.76
C GLY A 338 0.43 -12.89 -19.26
N ASP A 339 0.91 -12.31 -18.16
CA ASP A 339 0.36 -11.08 -17.58
C ASP A 339 0.94 -9.85 -18.28
N GLU A 340 0.20 -8.76 -18.19
CA GLU A 340 0.56 -7.46 -18.73
C GLU A 340 0.19 -6.39 -17.70
N ALA A 341 1.14 -5.53 -17.34
CA ALA A 341 0.95 -4.48 -16.36
C ALA A 341 1.75 -3.22 -16.68
N MET A 342 1.28 -2.09 -16.18
CA MET A 342 1.90 -0.78 -16.36
C MET A 342 2.29 -0.19 -15.01
N LEU A 343 3.57 0.10 -14.83
CA LEU A 343 4.10 0.85 -13.70
C LEU A 343 4.07 2.33 -14.05
N ILE A 344 3.25 3.10 -13.34
CA ILE A 344 2.95 4.51 -13.63
C ILE A 344 3.53 5.39 -12.54
N SER A 345 4.29 6.42 -12.90
CA SER A 345 4.87 7.36 -11.95
C SER A 345 3.81 8.17 -11.22
N GLY A 346 4.20 8.83 -10.13
CA GLY A 346 3.46 9.94 -9.56
C GLY A 346 3.35 11.09 -10.55
N SER A 347 2.47 12.03 -10.26
CA SER A 347 2.28 13.24 -11.06
C SER A 347 3.54 14.11 -10.98
N LEU A 348 4.13 14.43 -12.12
CA LEU A 348 5.32 15.27 -12.24
C LEU A 348 4.92 16.63 -12.85
N ASP A 349 5.30 17.73 -12.19
CA ASP A 349 5.28 19.04 -12.82
C ASP A 349 6.63 19.30 -13.49
N ILE A 350 6.65 19.18 -14.83
CA ILE A 350 7.85 19.41 -15.65
C ILE A 350 7.78 20.73 -16.42
N THR A 351 6.82 21.62 -16.10
CA THR A 351 6.62 22.89 -16.83
C THR A 351 7.81 23.85 -16.71
N ALA A 352 8.62 23.69 -15.66
CA ALA A 352 9.81 24.47 -15.37
C ALA A 352 11.11 23.86 -15.94
N VAL A 353 11.03 22.74 -16.67
CA VAL A 353 12.21 22.08 -17.26
C VAL A 353 12.41 22.56 -18.69
N THR A 354 13.62 23.05 -19.02
CA THR A 354 13.88 23.70 -20.31
C THR A 354 13.88 22.71 -21.49
N ASN A 355 14.53 21.57 -21.35
CA ASN A 355 14.56 20.48 -22.35
C ASN A 355 14.30 19.14 -21.64
N PRO A 356 13.05 18.82 -21.27
CA PRO A 356 12.78 17.66 -20.43
C PRO A 356 13.11 16.35 -21.15
N ILE A 357 13.77 15.44 -20.42
CA ILE A 357 14.07 14.07 -20.82
C ILE A 357 13.61 13.10 -19.75
N LEU A 358 13.31 11.88 -20.21
CA LEU A 358 13.28 10.68 -19.39
C LEU A 358 14.57 9.92 -19.68
N SER A 359 15.30 9.50 -18.66
CA SER A 359 16.39 8.53 -18.76
C SER A 359 16.17 7.41 -17.75
N PHE A 360 16.48 6.17 -18.12
CA PHE A 360 16.38 5.03 -17.21
C PHE A 360 17.30 3.91 -17.68
N LYS A 361 17.65 3.00 -16.76
CA LYS A 361 18.31 1.75 -17.08
C LYS A 361 17.29 0.67 -17.36
N HIS A 362 17.58 -0.14 -18.37
CA HIS A 362 16.75 -1.27 -18.77
C HIS A 362 17.60 -2.50 -19.05
N ARG A 363 17.02 -3.66 -18.77
CA ARG A 363 17.52 -4.97 -19.14
C ARG A 363 16.35 -5.93 -19.34
N GLN A 364 16.47 -6.83 -20.31
CA GLN A 364 15.55 -7.97 -20.44
C GLN A 364 16.25 -9.17 -21.09
N ARG A 365 16.28 -10.30 -20.38
CA ARG A 365 16.99 -11.50 -20.84
C ARG A 365 16.04 -12.43 -21.60
N ALA A 366 16.56 -13.03 -22.68
CA ALA A 366 15.83 -14.07 -23.39
C ALA A 366 15.90 -15.41 -22.64
N LEU A 367 14.80 -16.17 -22.67
CA LEU A 367 14.79 -17.58 -22.32
C LEU A 367 14.61 -18.41 -23.59
N GLY A 368 15.72 -18.82 -24.20
CA GLY A 368 15.70 -19.51 -25.49
C GLY A 368 15.26 -18.57 -26.61
N GLN A 369 14.04 -18.77 -27.14
CA GLN A 369 13.45 -17.90 -28.18
C GLN A 369 12.47 -16.86 -27.61
N PHE A 370 12.14 -16.96 -26.32
CA PHE A 370 11.17 -16.11 -25.65
C PHE A 370 11.84 -14.84 -25.16
N VAL A 371 11.17 -13.71 -25.38
CA VAL A 371 11.60 -12.38 -24.97
C VAL A 371 10.37 -11.61 -24.50
N ASP A 372 10.43 -11.08 -23.29
CA ASP A 372 9.38 -10.23 -22.74
C ASP A 372 9.39 -8.86 -23.45
N GLU A 373 8.28 -8.13 -23.34
CA GLU A 373 8.11 -6.85 -24.04
C GLU A 373 8.04 -5.73 -23.02
N LEU A 374 8.85 -4.68 -23.24
CA LEU A 374 8.71 -3.39 -22.55
C LEU A 374 8.27 -2.33 -23.55
N SER A 375 7.30 -1.51 -23.16
CA SER A 375 6.94 -0.29 -23.87
C SER A 375 6.87 0.88 -22.90
N VAL A 376 7.40 2.03 -23.32
CA VAL A 376 7.52 3.23 -22.48
C VAL A 376 6.56 4.27 -23.01
N TRP A 377 5.77 4.87 -22.12
CA TRP A 377 4.68 5.77 -22.45
C TRP A 377 4.74 7.03 -21.59
N TYR A 378 4.11 8.10 -22.07
CA TYR A 378 3.78 9.26 -21.25
C TYR A 378 2.32 9.69 -21.43
N ALA A 379 1.81 10.45 -20.47
CA ALA A 379 0.54 11.16 -20.56
C ALA A 379 0.68 12.52 -19.87
N THR A 380 -0.11 13.51 -20.30
CA THR A 380 -0.07 14.86 -19.69
C THR A 380 -1.03 15.02 -18.51
N SER A 381 -1.90 14.02 -18.28
CA SER A 381 -2.73 13.82 -17.08
C SER A 381 -3.22 12.37 -17.03
N LEU A 382 -3.85 11.95 -15.92
CA LEU A 382 -4.36 10.58 -15.74
C LEU A 382 -5.48 10.19 -16.72
N ASP A 383 -6.31 11.17 -17.10
CA ASP A 383 -7.46 10.95 -17.99
C ASP A 383 -7.14 11.19 -19.46
N ASP A 384 -5.88 11.52 -19.77
CA ASP A 384 -5.41 11.81 -21.12
C ASP A 384 -5.04 10.52 -21.87
N TYR A 385 -4.86 10.65 -23.19
CA TYR A 385 -4.40 9.56 -24.03
C TYR A 385 -2.92 9.26 -23.76
N TRP A 386 -2.57 7.98 -23.63
CA TRP A 386 -1.17 7.58 -23.49
C TRP A 386 -0.44 7.64 -24.84
N HIS A 387 0.73 8.25 -24.83
CA HIS A 387 1.60 8.43 -25.99
C HIS A 387 2.84 7.54 -25.86
N LEU A 388 3.10 6.74 -26.89
CA LEU A 388 4.25 5.83 -26.93
C LEU A 388 5.56 6.60 -27.16
N LEU A 389 6.56 6.35 -26.30
CA LEU A 389 7.93 6.83 -26.47
C LEU A 389 8.81 5.79 -27.18
N GLY A 390 8.67 4.51 -26.83
CA GLY A 390 9.44 3.43 -27.46
C GLY A 390 9.06 2.03 -27.00
N GLU A 391 9.49 1.02 -27.76
CA GLU A 391 9.21 -0.40 -27.52
C GLU A 391 10.48 -1.24 -27.62
N TYR A 392 10.57 -2.25 -26.76
CA TYR A 392 11.69 -3.17 -26.61
C TYR A 392 11.16 -4.59 -26.58
N THR A 393 11.23 -5.25 -27.73
CA THR A 393 10.73 -6.62 -27.94
C THR A 393 11.86 -7.60 -28.26
N TYR A 394 13.09 -7.24 -27.89
CA TYR A 394 14.32 -7.99 -28.19
C TYR A 394 15.18 -8.11 -26.92
N ALA A 395 16.04 -9.12 -26.87
CA ALA A 395 16.86 -9.36 -25.69
C ALA A 395 17.91 -8.25 -25.52
N CYS A 396 17.96 -7.69 -24.32
CA CYS A 396 18.97 -6.76 -23.84
C CYS A 396 19.61 -7.40 -22.60
N GLU A 397 20.64 -8.22 -22.82
CA GLU A 397 21.19 -9.08 -21.77
C GLU A 397 22.05 -8.32 -20.74
N ASP A 398 22.62 -7.19 -21.12
CA ASP A 398 23.34 -6.26 -20.26
C ASP A 398 22.48 -5.02 -19.98
N TRP A 399 22.82 -4.27 -18.92
CA TRP A 399 22.13 -3.02 -18.62
C TRP A 399 22.43 -1.96 -19.68
N GLU A 400 21.36 -1.37 -20.22
CA GLU A 400 21.43 -0.24 -21.16
C GLU A 400 20.73 0.98 -20.57
N THR A 401 21.31 2.17 -20.80
CA THR A 401 20.64 3.43 -20.50
C THR A 401 19.86 3.89 -21.71
N ILE A 402 18.57 4.07 -21.53
CA ILE A 402 17.63 4.57 -22.53
C ILE A 402 17.29 6.02 -22.19
N THR A 403 17.22 6.87 -23.22
CA THR A 403 16.84 8.28 -23.05
C THR A 403 15.83 8.70 -24.11
N PHE A 404 14.75 9.36 -23.68
CA PHE A 404 13.73 9.96 -24.53
C PHE A 404 13.61 11.46 -24.24
N ALA A 405 13.39 12.27 -25.28
CA ALA A 405 12.88 13.62 -25.10
C ALA A 405 11.40 13.55 -24.68
N LEU A 406 11.01 14.33 -23.68
CA LEU A 406 9.63 14.45 -23.24
C LEU A 406 8.99 15.65 -23.94
N PRO A 407 8.00 15.44 -24.83
CA PRO A 407 7.27 16.54 -25.43
C PRO A 407 6.23 17.11 -24.45
N GLU A 408 5.55 18.20 -24.81
CA GLU A 408 4.29 18.63 -24.16
C GLU A 408 4.35 18.73 -22.63
N ALA A 409 5.30 19.51 -22.11
CA ALA A 409 5.46 19.73 -20.67
C ALA A 409 4.13 20.12 -19.99
N SER A 410 3.82 19.45 -18.88
CA SER A 410 2.59 19.59 -18.09
C SER A 410 2.92 19.63 -16.59
N ASP A 411 2.00 20.17 -15.79
CA ASP A 411 2.05 20.14 -14.32
C ASP A 411 1.57 18.80 -13.74
N SER A 412 1.06 17.92 -14.61
CA SER A 412 0.46 16.63 -14.28
C SER A 412 1.01 15.48 -15.13
N TYR A 413 2.28 15.60 -15.54
CA TYR A 413 2.96 14.68 -16.44
C TYR A 413 3.19 13.31 -15.78
N LEU A 414 2.99 12.23 -16.54
CA LEU A 414 3.13 10.85 -16.06
C LEU A 414 4.04 10.06 -16.99
N ILE A 415 4.85 9.18 -16.41
CA ILE A 415 5.67 8.20 -17.13
C ILE A 415 5.12 6.80 -16.83
N GLY A 416 5.02 5.98 -17.86
CA GLY A 416 4.52 4.62 -17.74
C GLY A 416 5.44 3.59 -18.38
N PHE A 417 5.82 2.57 -17.61
CA PHE A 417 6.54 1.40 -18.09
C PHE A 417 5.55 0.23 -18.18
N LYS A 418 5.12 -0.11 -19.39
CA LYS A 418 4.23 -1.24 -19.64
C LYS A 418 5.05 -2.47 -20.02
N ALA A 419 4.96 -3.52 -19.22
CA ALA A 419 5.59 -4.81 -19.49
C ALA A 419 4.56 -5.89 -19.77
N LYS A 420 4.94 -6.82 -20.65
CA LYS A 420 4.20 -8.04 -20.95
C LYS A 420 5.14 -9.23 -20.93
N SER A 421 4.79 -10.27 -20.18
CA SER A 421 5.59 -11.49 -20.14
C SER A 421 5.22 -12.42 -21.29
N ASN A 422 6.23 -12.82 -22.05
CA ASN A 422 6.16 -13.85 -23.07
C ASN A 422 6.95 -15.09 -22.64
N GLU A 423 6.93 -15.41 -21.35
CA GLU A 423 7.63 -16.56 -20.75
C GLU A 423 9.17 -16.45 -20.74
N ALA A 424 9.73 -15.23 -20.74
CA ALA A 424 11.17 -15.00 -20.66
C ALA A 424 11.67 -14.77 -19.21
N ASP A 425 12.88 -14.23 -19.05
CA ASP A 425 13.57 -14.07 -17.75
C ASP A 425 13.30 -12.68 -17.09
N GLY A 426 12.24 -12.01 -17.54
CA GLY A 426 11.70 -10.79 -16.98
C GLY A 426 12.22 -9.49 -17.61
N VAL A 427 11.47 -8.42 -17.33
CA VAL A 427 11.78 -7.02 -17.66
C VAL A 427 12.27 -6.32 -16.40
N TYR A 428 13.37 -5.59 -16.51
CA TYR A 428 13.98 -4.81 -15.44
C TYR A 428 14.06 -3.33 -15.84
N VAL A 429 13.69 -2.45 -14.91
CA VAL A 429 13.80 -0.98 -15.02
C VAL A 429 14.43 -0.45 -13.74
N ASP A 430 15.39 0.45 -13.88
CA ASP A 430 16.15 1.02 -12.78
C ASP A 430 16.60 2.46 -13.10
N ASP A 431 17.10 3.20 -12.11
CA ASP A 431 17.68 4.55 -12.23
C ASP A 431 16.81 5.51 -13.08
N VAL A 432 15.52 5.62 -12.75
CA VAL A 432 14.60 6.48 -13.49
C VAL A 432 14.89 7.95 -13.16
N TYR A 433 15.22 8.73 -14.18
CA TYR A 433 15.52 10.15 -14.12
C TYR A 433 14.56 10.93 -15.01
N VAL A 434 13.97 11.99 -14.48
CA VAL A 434 13.26 13.01 -15.26
C VAL A 434 13.80 14.38 -14.92
N GLY A 435 14.25 15.12 -15.93
CA GLY A 435 14.85 16.43 -15.73
C GLY A 435 15.33 17.04 -17.03
N ASN A 436 16.11 18.12 -16.92
CA ASN A 436 16.64 18.78 -18.10
C ASN A 436 17.64 17.87 -18.81
N ASN A 437 17.66 17.93 -20.14
CA ASN A 437 18.66 17.27 -20.95
C ASN A 437 20.01 17.94 -20.73
N PRO A 438 20.98 17.28 -20.09
CA PRO A 438 22.31 17.86 -19.92
C PRO A 438 23.02 18.05 -21.27
N ASP A 439 22.61 17.32 -22.33
CA ASP A 439 23.27 17.33 -23.64
C ASP A 439 22.76 18.40 -24.61
N VAL A 440 21.68 19.13 -24.27
CA VAL A 440 21.06 20.14 -25.17
C VAL A 440 21.10 21.57 -24.58
N GLY A 441 21.59 21.72 -23.34
CA GLY A 441 21.89 23.02 -22.75
C GLY A 441 23.34 23.43 -23.01
N VAL A 442 23.58 24.22 -24.06
CA VAL A 442 24.84 24.95 -24.34
C VAL A 442 26.12 24.16 -24.08
N ASP A 443 26.69 23.57 -25.13
CA ASP A 443 28.12 23.25 -25.27
C ASP A 443 28.91 23.48 -23.97
N GLU A 444 28.81 22.53 -23.03
CA GLU A 444 29.64 22.54 -21.83
C GLU A 444 31.05 22.26 -22.34
N HIS A 445 31.72 23.32 -22.80
CA HIS A 445 33.15 23.42 -22.64
C HIS A 445 33.39 23.17 -21.16
N ALA A 446 33.84 21.95 -20.84
CA ALA A 446 34.19 21.53 -19.50
C ALA A 446 34.77 22.74 -18.76
N ALA A 447 34.07 23.27 -17.76
CA ALA A 447 34.46 24.54 -17.17
C ALA A 447 35.93 24.42 -16.71
N LEU A 448 36.75 25.43 -17.01
CA LEU A 448 38.16 25.39 -16.63
C LEU A 448 38.27 25.20 -15.11
N VAL A 449 38.73 24.03 -14.68
CA VAL A 449 39.04 23.71 -13.29
C VAL A 449 40.52 23.93 -13.08
N ALA A 450 40.86 24.78 -12.12
CA ALA A 450 42.23 24.97 -11.69
C ALA A 450 42.28 25.11 -10.16
N THR A 451 43.24 24.40 -9.55
CA THR A 451 43.51 24.36 -8.11
C THR A 451 44.98 24.63 -7.86
N VAL A 452 45.33 24.98 -6.62
CA VAL A 452 46.69 25.41 -6.25
C VAL A 452 47.12 24.78 -4.93
N SER A 453 48.36 24.32 -4.85
CA SER A 453 48.94 23.73 -3.64
C SER A 453 50.46 23.90 -3.59
N PRO A 454 51.07 24.21 -2.43
CA PRO A 454 50.41 24.61 -1.19
C PRO A 454 49.86 26.05 -1.28
N ASN A 455 48.74 26.31 -0.60
CA ASN A 455 48.18 27.65 -0.44
C ASN A 455 47.48 27.75 0.92
N PRO A 456 48.02 28.48 1.92
CA PRO A 456 49.12 29.46 1.82
C PRO A 456 50.49 28.86 1.46
N THR A 457 51.39 29.68 0.90
CA THR A 457 52.74 29.29 0.47
C THR A 457 53.84 30.15 1.11
N ASN A 458 55.04 29.57 1.24
CA ASN A 458 56.27 30.28 1.60
C ASN A 458 57.07 30.80 0.38
N GLY A 459 56.58 30.55 -0.84
CA GLY A 459 57.28 30.97 -2.06
C GLY A 459 56.69 30.34 -3.32
N ILE A 460 56.73 29.02 -3.45
CA ILE A 460 56.33 28.30 -4.66
C ILE A 460 54.93 27.69 -4.49
N VAL A 461 54.08 27.84 -5.51
CA VAL A 461 52.76 27.23 -5.60
C VAL A 461 52.66 26.41 -6.88
N THR A 462 52.24 25.16 -6.79
CA THR A 462 51.91 24.34 -7.96
C THR A 462 50.43 24.50 -8.29
N LEU A 463 50.15 24.93 -9.51
CA LEU A 463 48.82 25.01 -10.09
C LEU A 463 48.54 23.72 -10.87
N SER A 464 47.39 23.10 -10.62
CA SER A 464 46.88 21.95 -11.38
C SER A 464 45.60 22.36 -12.11
N ALA A 465 45.47 22.06 -13.39
CA ALA A 465 44.31 22.41 -14.20
C ALA A 465 43.84 21.24 -15.07
N ASN A 466 42.54 21.18 -15.39
CA ASN A 466 41.95 20.18 -16.29
C ASN A 466 42.20 20.48 -17.78
N VAL A 467 43.33 21.13 -18.11
CA VAL A 467 43.74 21.45 -19.49
C VAL A 467 45.21 21.10 -19.72
N ALA A 468 45.51 20.57 -20.90
CA ALA A 468 46.90 20.28 -21.27
C ALA A 468 47.74 21.56 -21.44
N LYS A 469 47.13 22.69 -21.83
CA LYS A 469 47.81 23.98 -22.07
C LYS A 469 46.95 25.17 -21.64
N GLY A 470 47.59 26.25 -21.19
CA GLY A 470 46.93 27.50 -20.83
C GLY A 470 47.91 28.55 -20.31
N ASP A 471 47.50 29.82 -20.28
CA ASP A 471 48.30 30.93 -19.78
C ASP A 471 47.89 31.31 -18.36
N VAL A 472 48.87 31.55 -17.50
CA VAL A 472 48.67 32.02 -16.13
C VAL A 472 49.24 33.42 -16.00
N ALA A 473 48.40 34.38 -15.58
CA ALA A 473 48.81 35.73 -15.23
C ALA A 473 48.52 35.99 -13.74
N VAL A 474 49.53 36.40 -12.98
CA VAL A 474 49.41 36.69 -11.55
C VAL A 474 49.40 38.20 -11.33
N PHE A 475 48.43 38.67 -10.55
CA PHE A 475 48.20 40.08 -10.23
C PHE A 475 48.32 40.32 -8.73
N ASP A 476 48.81 41.51 -8.35
CA ASP A 476 48.70 41.99 -6.97
C ASP A 476 47.30 42.57 -6.68
N MET A 477 47.05 42.96 -5.43
CA MET A 477 45.75 43.55 -5.00
C MET A 477 45.43 44.90 -5.65
N MET A 478 46.40 45.55 -6.30
CA MET A 478 46.18 46.78 -7.07
C MET A 478 45.88 46.48 -8.55
N GLY A 479 45.79 45.21 -8.94
CA GLY A 479 45.52 44.77 -10.31
C GLY A 479 46.74 44.85 -11.22
N LYS A 480 47.95 45.09 -10.70
CA LYS A 480 49.17 45.09 -11.50
C LYS A 480 49.63 43.65 -11.71
N GLN A 481 49.87 43.28 -12.97
CA GLN A 481 50.44 41.98 -13.30
C GLN A 481 51.89 41.91 -12.82
N VAL A 482 52.20 40.89 -12.01
CA VAL A 482 53.51 40.70 -11.37
C VAL A 482 54.29 39.52 -11.93
N LEU A 483 53.60 38.49 -12.44
CA LEU A 483 54.23 37.27 -12.96
C LEU A 483 53.36 36.61 -14.03
N THR A 484 53.99 35.86 -14.93
CA THR A 484 53.32 35.00 -15.91
C THR A 484 53.92 33.60 -15.87
N ALA A 485 53.09 32.58 -16.06
CA ALA A 485 53.48 31.18 -16.21
C ALA A 485 52.59 30.51 -17.28
N THR A 486 52.92 29.28 -17.67
CA THR A 486 52.15 28.52 -18.65
C THR A 486 51.87 27.13 -18.09
N VAL A 487 50.64 26.65 -18.27
CA VAL A 487 50.23 25.28 -17.96
C VAL A 487 50.76 24.37 -19.06
N VAL A 488 51.47 23.32 -18.66
CA VAL A 488 51.94 22.23 -19.53
C VAL A 488 51.53 20.91 -18.89
N GLU A 489 50.84 20.06 -19.64
CA GLU A 489 50.32 18.77 -19.16
C GLU A 489 49.50 18.91 -17.86
N GLY A 490 48.66 19.95 -17.77
CA GLY A 490 47.81 20.17 -16.61
C GLY A 490 48.50 20.80 -15.39
N ARG A 491 49.77 21.20 -15.49
CA ARG A 491 50.51 21.79 -14.36
C ARG A 491 51.28 23.07 -14.70
N ALA A 492 51.40 23.97 -13.73
CA ALA A 492 52.31 25.12 -13.76
C ALA A 492 52.85 25.42 -12.37
N ASP A 493 54.15 25.72 -12.25
CA ASP A 493 54.73 26.20 -11.00
C ASP A 493 54.81 27.74 -11.00
N ILE A 494 54.30 28.34 -9.93
CA ILE A 494 54.23 29.78 -9.71
C ILE A 494 55.19 30.12 -8.57
N ASP A 495 56.33 30.72 -8.90
CA ASP A 495 57.32 31.15 -7.90
C ASP A 495 57.09 32.60 -7.47
N LEU A 496 56.48 32.77 -6.30
CA LEU A 496 56.27 34.06 -5.65
C LEU A 496 57.42 34.46 -4.72
N SER A 497 58.51 33.69 -4.61
CA SER A 497 59.57 33.87 -3.60
C SER A 497 60.19 35.28 -3.61
N ALA A 498 60.28 35.91 -4.77
CA ALA A 498 60.83 37.27 -4.93
C ALA A 498 59.85 38.41 -4.57
N PHE A 499 58.56 38.12 -4.36
CA PHE A 499 57.54 39.15 -4.10
C PHE A 499 57.25 39.34 -2.60
N ALA A 500 56.60 40.44 -2.22
CA ALA A 500 56.25 40.68 -0.82
C ALA A 500 55.24 39.66 -0.28
N LYS A 501 55.16 39.53 1.04
CA LYS A 501 54.10 38.74 1.70
C LYS A 501 52.74 39.41 1.45
N GLY A 502 51.71 38.64 1.13
CA GLY A 502 50.41 39.19 0.77
C GLY A 502 49.54 38.28 -0.10
N VAL A 503 48.40 38.84 -0.53
CA VAL A 503 47.43 38.16 -1.38
C VAL A 503 47.68 38.52 -2.85
N TYR A 504 47.62 37.51 -3.72
CA TYR A 504 47.73 37.63 -5.16
C TYR A 504 46.55 36.93 -5.84
N MET A 505 46.23 37.31 -7.08
CA MET A 505 45.22 36.67 -7.91
C MET A 505 45.87 36.06 -9.14
N ALA A 506 45.78 34.74 -9.31
CA ALA A 506 46.25 34.03 -10.49
C ALA A 506 45.07 33.77 -11.43
N ARG A 507 45.11 34.37 -12.62
CA ARG A 507 44.13 34.12 -13.69
C ARG A 507 44.70 33.12 -14.68
N VAL A 508 44.06 31.96 -14.79
CA VAL A 508 44.34 30.91 -15.77
C VAL A 508 43.40 31.10 -16.96
N SER A 509 43.93 31.13 -18.18
CA SER A 509 43.15 31.25 -19.42
C SER A 509 43.53 30.11 -20.36
N SER A 510 42.55 29.42 -20.94
CA SER A 510 42.76 28.32 -21.88
C SER A 510 41.67 28.33 -22.95
N GLU A 511 41.70 27.35 -23.86
CA GLU A 511 40.68 27.17 -24.90
C GLU A 511 39.28 26.83 -24.36
N ILE A 512 39.18 26.30 -23.13
CA ILE A 512 37.90 25.93 -22.48
C ILE A 512 37.40 26.98 -21.48
N GLY A 513 38.11 28.10 -21.29
CA GLY A 513 37.63 29.22 -20.46
C GLY A 513 38.70 29.94 -19.67
N THR A 514 38.28 30.76 -18.70
CA THR A 514 39.18 31.52 -17.81
C THR A 514 38.74 31.37 -16.36
N ARG A 515 39.69 31.15 -15.44
CA ARG A 515 39.44 30.99 -14.00
C ARG A 515 40.45 31.80 -13.18
N THR A 516 39.97 32.48 -12.13
CA THR A 516 40.85 33.24 -11.22
C THR A 516 40.90 32.55 -9.86
N ILE A 517 42.11 32.41 -9.31
CA ILE A 517 42.39 31.73 -8.04
C ILE A 517 43.17 32.67 -7.13
N LYS A 518 42.77 32.75 -5.87
CA LYS A 518 43.49 33.50 -4.84
C LYS A 518 44.73 32.73 -4.38
N LEU A 519 45.89 33.38 -4.39
CA LEU A 519 47.14 32.89 -3.80
C LEU A 519 47.46 33.70 -2.55
N VAL A 520 47.95 33.04 -1.49
CA VAL A 520 48.37 33.66 -0.24
C VAL A 520 49.83 33.33 0.00
N LYS A 521 50.70 34.35 -0.01
CA LYS A 521 52.12 34.22 0.34
C LYS A 521 52.35 34.72 1.77
N GLU A 522 52.90 33.84 2.61
CA GLU A 522 53.17 34.11 4.02
C GLU A 522 54.55 34.64 4.34
#